data_AF-A0A1U8Q5H0-F1
#
_entry.id   AF-A0A1U8Q5H0-F1
#
_cell.length_a   1.000
_cell.length_b   1.000
_cell.length_c   1.000
_cell.angle_alpha   90.00
_cell.angle_beta   90.00
_cell.angle_gamma   90.00
#
_symmetry.space_group_name_H-M   'P 1'
#
loop_
_entity.id
_entity.type
_entity.pdbx_description
1 polymer ?
#
loop_
_entity_poly.entity_id
_entity_poly.type
_entity_poly.pdbx_seq_one_letter_code
_entity_poly.pdbx_strand_id
1 'polypeptide(L)'
;MTFIVDNASVNDVIIRNMKEWLSGQGKLLLLGELFHVCCTTHVLNLIVQDGLDIVRHLMGKIKESVNYLQASSQRNLKFEMTKSQLKIHSKKELVLNFPTRWNTTYDMLKTALEYRATFARLEQIDKEYNLNPSFEEWDIGQIDEWLLSKYDYIQAVVGKMLGKFKKYWDEVSLPLEVAVVFYPRYKLAFVRYNLHRVYGYVGEDEVAKVCECLYNLYFHYENYDTSFTLNEESNPFESSITSSASGVMQESKKKYLKGFKKWCTISFDESPASSISPINKSIETLMTPSSNPSGSESASTNFDGNGAHANGASN
;
A
#
# COMPACT_ATOMS: atom_id res chain seq x y z
N MET A 1 17.75 -8.76 -15.65
CA MET A 1 17.63 -7.32 -15.38
C MET A 1 16.16 -6.97 -15.46
N THR A 2 15.62 -6.26 -14.47
CA THR A 2 14.21 -5.82 -14.42
C THR A 2 14.18 -4.31 -14.52
N PHE A 3 13.35 -3.78 -15.42
CA PHE A 3 13.14 -2.35 -15.61
C PHE A 3 11.86 -1.91 -14.89
N ILE A 4 11.96 -0.80 -14.15
CA ILE A 4 10.80 -0.14 -13.55
C ILE A 4 10.59 1.17 -14.27
N VAL A 5 9.46 1.31 -14.94
CA VAL A 5 9.08 2.53 -15.68
C VAL A 5 7.63 2.88 -15.37
N ASP A 6 7.22 4.12 -15.64
CA ASP A 6 5.84 4.53 -15.49
C ASP A 6 4.93 3.85 -16.53
N ASN A 7 3.64 3.79 -16.25
CA ASN A 7 2.66 3.13 -17.12
C ASN A 7 2.26 4.05 -18.28
N ALA A 8 3.22 4.32 -19.15
CA ALA A 8 3.10 5.18 -20.32
C ALA A 8 3.33 4.35 -21.59
N SER A 9 2.51 4.59 -22.63
CA SER A 9 2.55 3.81 -23.88
C SER A 9 3.90 3.87 -24.61
N VAL A 10 4.67 4.95 -24.43
CA VAL A 10 6.02 5.07 -24.97
C VAL A 10 6.95 4.00 -24.36
N ASN A 11 6.77 3.69 -23.08
CA ASN A 11 7.56 2.67 -22.42
C ASN A 11 7.22 1.27 -22.92
N ASP A 12 5.96 0.99 -23.26
CA ASP A 12 5.56 -0.30 -23.83
C ASP A 12 6.33 -0.60 -25.13
N VAL A 13 6.52 0.42 -25.99
CA VAL A 13 7.28 0.30 -27.23
C VAL A 13 8.76 0.04 -26.96
N ILE A 14 9.36 0.77 -26.01
CA ILE A 14 10.78 0.60 -25.64
C ILE A 14 11.01 -0.78 -25.05
N ILE A 15 10.17 -1.20 -24.10
CA ILE A 15 10.23 -2.50 -23.44
C ILE A 15 10.07 -3.63 -24.46
N ARG A 16 9.13 -3.52 -25.40
CA ARG A 16 8.95 -4.51 -26.47
C ARG A 16 10.20 -4.62 -27.34
N ASN A 17 10.73 -3.50 -27.84
CA ASN A 17 11.92 -3.50 -28.68
C ASN A 17 13.14 -4.08 -27.93
N MET A 18 13.30 -3.76 -26.64
CA MET A 18 14.36 -4.32 -25.81
C MET A 18 14.20 -5.83 -25.58
N LYS A 19 12.96 -6.31 -25.34
CA LYS A 19 12.67 -7.75 -25.24
C LYS A 19 13.02 -8.46 -26.54
N GLU A 20 12.56 -7.97 -27.69
CA GLU A 20 12.86 -8.54 -29.01
C GLU A 20 14.37 -8.62 -29.27
N TRP A 21 15.10 -7.53 -28.97
CA TRP A 21 16.55 -7.49 -29.13
C TRP A 21 17.26 -8.50 -28.23
N LEU A 22 16.92 -8.56 -26.94
CA LEU A 22 17.53 -9.51 -25.99
C LEU A 22 17.16 -10.97 -26.30
N SER A 23 15.93 -11.22 -26.75
CA SER A 23 15.50 -12.54 -27.22
C SER A 23 16.33 -12.99 -28.42
N GLY A 24 16.56 -12.11 -29.40
CA GLY A 24 17.41 -12.41 -30.55
C GLY A 24 18.87 -12.72 -30.17
N GLN A 25 19.33 -12.24 -29.02
CA GLN A 25 20.66 -12.53 -28.47
C GLN A 25 20.69 -13.77 -27.55
N GLY A 26 19.55 -14.40 -27.28
CA GLY A 26 19.45 -15.47 -26.28
C GLY A 26 19.73 -15.01 -24.84
N LYS A 27 19.62 -13.69 -24.57
CA LYS A 27 19.95 -13.07 -23.28
C LYS A 27 18.71 -12.68 -22.45
N LEU A 28 17.51 -12.98 -22.94
CA LEU A 28 16.27 -12.66 -22.24
C LEU A 28 15.94 -13.74 -21.19
N LEU A 29 16.22 -13.42 -19.93
CA LEU A 29 15.89 -14.26 -18.77
C LEU A 29 14.38 -14.55 -18.70
N LEU A 30 14.02 -15.82 -18.49
CA LEU A 30 12.64 -16.27 -18.28
C LEU A 30 11.65 -15.74 -19.34
N LEU A 31 12.07 -15.67 -20.61
CA LEU A 31 11.27 -15.11 -21.71
C LEU A 31 10.74 -13.68 -21.45
N GLY A 32 11.32 -12.99 -20.47
CA GLY A 32 10.97 -11.64 -20.08
C GLY A 32 9.77 -11.54 -19.13
N GLU A 33 9.38 -12.62 -18.46
CA GLU A 33 8.31 -12.64 -17.43
C GLU A 33 8.57 -11.62 -16.31
N LEU A 34 9.83 -11.48 -15.87
CA LEU A 34 10.23 -10.52 -14.83
C LEU A 34 10.94 -9.28 -15.38
N PHE A 35 10.85 -9.02 -16.69
CA PHE A 35 11.68 -7.99 -17.36
C PHE A 35 11.21 -6.56 -17.08
N HIS A 36 9.92 -6.37 -16.86
CA HIS A 36 9.30 -5.06 -16.72
C HIS A 36 8.27 -5.08 -15.60
N VAL A 37 8.31 -4.07 -14.74
CA VAL A 37 7.31 -3.84 -13.70
C VAL A 37 6.91 -2.37 -13.74
N CYS A 38 5.62 -2.07 -13.81
CA CYS A 38 5.13 -0.70 -13.75
C CYS A 38 5.41 -0.09 -12.37
N CYS A 39 5.73 1.20 -12.33
CA CYS A 39 5.91 1.93 -11.07
C CYS A 39 4.63 1.86 -10.20
N THR A 40 4.70 1.18 -9.06
CA THR A 40 3.55 0.97 -8.17
C THR A 40 2.90 2.28 -7.71
N THR A 41 3.71 3.30 -7.42
CA THR A 41 3.21 4.64 -7.05
C THR A 41 2.39 5.27 -8.17
N HIS A 42 2.82 5.09 -9.42
CA HIS A 42 2.11 5.61 -10.58
C HIS A 42 0.82 4.82 -10.83
N VAL A 43 0.86 3.49 -10.75
CA VAL A 43 -0.32 2.61 -10.84
C VAL A 43 -1.37 2.98 -9.78
N LEU A 44 -0.94 3.17 -8.53
CA LEU A 44 -1.84 3.59 -7.45
C LEU A 44 -2.47 4.94 -7.75
N ASN A 45 -1.70 5.90 -8.26
CA ASN A 45 -2.25 7.18 -8.68
C ASN A 45 -3.28 7.01 -9.80
N LEU A 46 -3.02 6.18 -10.81
CA LEU A 46 -3.98 5.89 -11.89
C LEU A 46 -5.27 5.24 -11.40
N ILE A 47 -5.19 4.35 -10.41
CA ILE A 47 -6.35 3.71 -9.77
C ILE A 47 -7.19 4.75 -9.04
N VAL A 48 -6.55 5.55 -8.18
CA VAL A 48 -7.24 6.57 -7.38
C VAL A 48 -7.87 7.63 -8.28
N GLN A 49 -7.16 8.13 -9.29
CA GLN A 49 -7.69 9.13 -10.22
C GLN A 49 -8.93 8.63 -10.99
N ASP A 50 -9.01 7.33 -11.27
CA ASP A 50 -10.17 6.75 -11.97
C ASP A 50 -11.44 6.73 -11.11
N GLY A 51 -11.28 6.46 -9.81
CA GLY A 51 -12.36 6.61 -8.83
C GLY A 51 -12.73 8.08 -8.62
N LEU A 52 -11.72 8.95 -8.49
CA LEU A 52 -11.91 10.38 -8.28
C LEU A 52 -12.62 11.08 -9.45
N ASP A 53 -12.49 10.53 -10.66
CA ASP A 53 -13.21 11.01 -11.84
C ASP A 53 -14.73 11.06 -11.63
N ILE A 54 -15.28 10.08 -10.91
CA ILE A 54 -16.71 10.05 -10.60
C ILE A 54 -17.06 11.26 -9.72
N VAL A 55 -16.30 11.51 -8.65
CA VAL A 55 -16.53 12.60 -7.67
C VAL A 55 -15.96 13.95 -8.09
N ARG A 56 -15.62 14.12 -9.37
CA ARG A 56 -14.96 15.31 -9.92
C ARG A 56 -15.73 16.60 -9.62
N HIS A 57 -17.07 16.56 -9.62
CA HIS A 57 -17.90 17.73 -9.32
C HIS A 57 -17.78 18.19 -7.86
N LEU A 58 -17.85 17.28 -6.89
CA LEU A 58 -17.60 17.57 -5.47
C LEU A 58 -16.20 18.15 -5.28
N MET A 59 -15.19 17.53 -5.89
CA MET A 59 -13.82 18.04 -5.85
C MET A 59 -13.71 19.45 -6.43
N GLY A 60 -14.42 19.74 -7.52
CA GLY A 60 -14.52 21.07 -8.12
C GLY A 60 -15.09 22.10 -7.14
N LYS A 61 -16.24 21.81 -6.53
CA LYS A 61 -16.88 22.69 -5.54
C LYS A 61 -15.98 23.01 -4.34
N ILE A 62 -15.28 22.00 -3.82
CA ILE A 62 -14.36 22.20 -2.69
C ILE A 62 -13.17 23.07 -3.12
N LYS A 63 -12.57 22.81 -4.28
CA LYS A 63 -11.48 23.64 -4.82
C LYS A 63 -11.91 25.09 -5.03
N GLU A 64 -13.07 25.29 -5.66
CA GLU A 64 -13.62 26.61 -5.90
C GLU A 64 -13.96 27.31 -4.59
N SER A 65 -14.44 26.59 -3.57
CA SER A 65 -14.67 27.13 -2.23
C SER A 65 -13.37 27.59 -1.59
N VAL A 66 -12.30 26.80 -1.67
CA VAL A 66 -10.98 27.19 -1.16
C VAL A 66 -10.44 28.42 -1.91
N ASN A 67 -10.56 28.44 -3.24
CA ASN A 67 -10.17 29.60 -4.06
C ASN A 67 -10.98 30.85 -3.70
N TYR A 68 -12.29 30.71 -3.48
CA TYR A 68 -13.17 31.81 -3.08
C TYR A 68 -12.71 32.43 -1.77
N LEU A 69 -12.36 31.61 -0.77
CA LEU A 69 -11.85 32.05 0.52
C LEU A 69 -10.49 32.73 0.40
N GLN A 70 -9.60 32.21 -0.43
CA GLN A 70 -8.25 32.74 -0.65
C GLN A 70 -8.24 34.00 -1.53
N ALA A 71 -9.30 34.27 -2.30
CA ALA A 71 -9.38 35.42 -3.20
C ALA A 71 -9.44 36.78 -2.49
N SER A 72 -9.84 36.84 -1.22
CA SER A 72 -9.90 38.10 -0.45
C SER A 72 -9.78 37.87 1.05
N SER A 73 -9.00 38.71 1.73
CA SER A 73 -8.87 38.70 3.19
C SER A 73 -10.22 38.85 3.90
N GLN A 74 -11.19 39.58 3.31
CA GLN A 74 -12.52 39.72 3.92
C GLN A 74 -13.31 38.41 3.91
N ARG A 75 -13.21 37.62 2.83
CA ARG A 75 -13.89 36.31 2.71
C ARG A 75 -13.27 35.30 3.68
N ASN A 76 -11.94 35.29 3.79
CA ASN A 76 -11.23 34.48 4.78
C ASN A 76 -11.62 34.86 6.22
N LEU A 77 -11.68 36.16 6.55
CA LEU A 77 -12.11 36.62 7.87
C LEU A 77 -13.54 36.18 8.21
N LYS A 78 -14.49 36.26 7.27
CA LYS A 78 -15.86 35.75 7.49
C LYS A 78 -15.86 34.25 7.80
N PHE A 79 -15.04 33.47 7.10
CA PHE A 79 -14.90 32.03 7.34
C PHE A 79 -14.31 31.73 8.72
N GLU A 80 -13.22 32.40 9.11
CA GLU A 80 -12.58 32.22 10.43
C GLU A 80 -13.48 32.67 11.59
N MET A 81 -14.25 33.75 11.40
CA MET A 81 -15.29 34.17 12.36
C MET A 81 -16.37 33.11 12.51
N THR A 82 -16.83 32.54 11.40
CA THR A 82 -17.84 31.47 11.38
C THR A 82 -17.34 30.21 12.07
N LYS A 83 -16.10 29.80 11.76
CA LYS A 83 -15.40 28.69 12.41
C LYS A 83 -15.33 28.88 13.93
N SER A 84 -15.00 30.09 14.38
CA SER A 84 -14.94 30.46 15.79
C SER A 84 -16.32 30.41 16.46
N GLN A 85 -17.37 30.91 15.80
CA GLN A 85 -18.75 30.88 16.30
C GLN A 85 -19.27 29.45 16.48
N LEU A 86 -18.95 28.56 15.53
CA LEU A 86 -19.33 27.15 15.54
C LEU A 86 -18.44 26.30 16.47
N LYS A 87 -17.45 26.91 17.14
CA LYS A 87 -16.49 26.24 18.03
C LYS A 87 -15.76 25.07 17.36
N ILE A 88 -15.45 25.20 16.06
CA ILE A 88 -14.69 24.16 15.36
C ILE A 88 -13.22 24.26 15.78
N HIS A 89 -12.74 23.21 16.46
CA HIS A 89 -11.40 23.17 17.05
C HIS A 89 -10.28 22.78 16.07
N SER A 90 -10.62 22.45 14.81
CA SER A 90 -9.61 22.07 13.82
C SER A 90 -8.66 23.23 13.51
N LYS A 91 -7.36 22.92 13.49
CA LYS A 91 -6.27 23.85 13.10
C LYS A 91 -5.73 23.57 11.71
N LYS A 92 -6.28 22.58 11.01
CA LYS A 92 -5.80 22.19 9.68
C LYS A 92 -6.16 23.26 8.66
N GLU A 93 -5.21 23.64 7.82
CA GLU A 93 -5.47 24.57 6.72
C GLU A 93 -6.18 23.86 5.56
N LEU A 94 -7.08 24.57 4.89
CA LEU A 94 -7.68 24.09 3.64
C LEU A 94 -6.65 24.19 2.52
N VAL A 95 -6.11 23.04 2.09
CA VAL A 95 -5.08 22.95 1.06
C VAL A 95 -5.70 22.48 -0.26
N LEU A 96 -5.31 23.12 -1.38
CA LEU A 96 -5.69 22.68 -2.72
C LEU A 96 -4.96 21.38 -3.09
N ASN A 97 -5.65 20.49 -3.80
CA ASN A 97 -5.03 19.23 -4.21
C ASN A 97 -3.94 19.43 -5.30
N PHE A 98 -3.02 18.47 -5.38
CA PHE A 98 -2.04 18.35 -6.45
C PHE A 98 -2.41 17.14 -7.33
N PRO A 99 -2.78 17.33 -8.62
CA PRO A 99 -3.32 16.26 -9.46
C PRO A 99 -2.42 15.02 -9.63
N THR A 100 -1.11 15.18 -9.44
CA THR A 100 -0.12 14.10 -9.57
C THR A 100 0.10 13.30 -8.29
N ARG A 101 -0.54 13.68 -7.17
CA ARG A 101 -0.35 13.05 -5.86
C ARG A 101 -1.70 12.66 -5.26
N TRP A 102 -2.03 11.37 -5.34
CA TRP A 102 -3.30 10.81 -4.87
C TRP A 102 -3.66 11.20 -3.42
N ASN A 103 -2.68 11.25 -2.51
CA ASN A 103 -2.89 11.57 -1.09
C ASN A 103 -3.38 13.01 -0.87
N THR A 104 -3.02 13.96 -1.74
CA THR A 104 -3.43 15.36 -1.57
C THR A 104 -4.93 15.57 -1.78
N THR A 105 -5.58 14.71 -2.58
CA THR A 105 -7.05 14.76 -2.72
C THR A 105 -7.72 14.21 -1.48
N TYR A 106 -7.19 13.15 -0.90
CA TYR A 106 -7.65 12.62 0.39
C TYR A 106 -7.54 13.69 1.48
N ASP A 107 -6.38 14.34 1.61
CA ASP A 107 -6.15 15.38 2.60
C ASP A 107 -7.09 16.59 2.42
N MET A 108 -7.32 17.01 1.17
CA MET A 108 -8.25 18.09 0.83
C MET A 108 -9.68 17.75 1.25
N LEU A 109 -10.18 16.56 0.88
CA LEU A 109 -11.55 16.14 1.20
C LEU A 109 -11.74 15.93 2.70
N LYS A 110 -10.79 15.24 3.36
CA LYS A 110 -10.83 14.99 4.81
C LYS A 110 -10.80 16.30 5.60
N THR A 111 -9.98 17.25 5.19
CA THR A 111 -9.91 18.56 5.86
C THR A 111 -11.14 19.41 5.57
N ALA A 112 -11.66 19.43 4.34
CA ALA A 112 -12.88 20.15 4.01
C ALA A 112 -14.09 19.62 4.79
N LEU A 113 -14.16 18.31 5.02
CA LEU A 113 -15.23 17.67 5.78
C LEU A 113 -15.28 18.15 7.24
N GLU A 114 -14.12 18.40 7.87
CA GLU A 114 -14.04 18.99 9.22
C GLU A 114 -14.68 20.38 9.30
N TYR A 115 -14.78 21.08 8.16
CA TYR A 115 -15.34 22.43 8.03
C TYR A 115 -16.74 22.46 7.40
N ARG A 116 -17.41 21.32 7.19
CA ARG A 116 -18.74 21.24 6.54
C ARG A 116 -19.77 22.22 7.13
N ALA A 117 -19.79 22.34 8.46
CA ALA A 117 -20.73 23.23 9.14
C ALA A 117 -20.38 24.70 8.92
N THR A 118 -19.09 25.03 8.79
CA THR A 118 -18.63 26.37 8.42
C THR A 118 -19.05 26.72 7.01
N PHE A 119 -18.89 25.81 6.04
CA PHE A 119 -19.33 26.06 4.66
C PHE A 119 -20.84 26.28 4.57
N ALA A 120 -21.64 25.47 5.26
CA ALA A 120 -23.09 25.64 5.32
C ALA A 120 -23.49 26.98 5.95
N ARG A 121 -22.78 27.42 7.00
CA ARG A 121 -23.04 28.73 7.62
C ARG A 121 -22.54 29.89 6.76
N LEU A 122 -21.45 29.72 6.03
CA LEU A 122 -20.90 30.71 5.10
C LEU A 122 -21.91 31.05 4.00
N GLU A 123 -22.57 30.04 3.42
CA GLU A 123 -23.63 30.20 2.41
C GLU A 123 -24.82 31.03 2.92
N GLN A 124 -25.13 30.96 4.22
CA GLN A 124 -26.21 31.76 4.82
C GLN A 124 -25.82 33.23 5.02
N ILE A 125 -24.55 33.53 5.29
CA ILE A 125 -24.08 34.87 5.63
C ILE A 125 -23.49 35.62 4.43
N ASP A 126 -23.00 34.91 3.42
CA ASP A 126 -22.39 35.46 2.22
C ASP A 126 -23.18 35.04 0.98
N LYS A 127 -24.03 35.94 0.48
CA LYS A 127 -24.89 35.68 -0.69
C LYS A 127 -24.10 35.44 -1.98
N GLU A 128 -22.83 35.83 -2.03
CA GLU A 128 -21.96 35.54 -3.19
C GLU A 128 -21.39 34.12 -3.15
N TYR A 129 -21.50 33.41 -2.03
CA TYR A 129 -21.01 32.05 -1.88
C TYR A 129 -22.12 31.03 -2.14
N ASN A 130 -22.04 30.33 -3.27
CA ASN A 130 -23.00 29.33 -3.73
C ASN A 130 -22.34 27.98 -4.08
N LEU A 131 -21.20 27.70 -3.45
CA LEU A 131 -20.34 26.55 -3.74
C LEU A 131 -20.40 25.47 -2.65
N ASN A 132 -21.34 25.59 -1.69
CA ASN A 132 -21.51 24.62 -0.63
C ASN A 132 -21.93 23.27 -1.22
N PRO A 133 -21.21 22.17 -0.95
CA PRO A 133 -21.68 20.84 -1.32
C PRO A 133 -23.01 20.50 -0.64
N SER A 134 -23.86 19.75 -1.34
CA SER A 134 -25.11 19.19 -0.81
C SER A 134 -24.85 18.15 0.28
N PHE A 135 -25.90 17.72 0.98
CA PHE A 135 -25.80 16.69 2.00
C PHE A 135 -25.25 15.37 1.43
N GLU A 136 -25.76 14.96 0.26
CA GLU A 136 -25.30 13.77 -0.46
C GLU A 136 -23.83 13.89 -0.90
N GLU A 137 -23.42 15.07 -1.36
CA GLU A 137 -22.04 15.36 -1.73
C GLU A 137 -21.09 15.36 -0.53
N TRP A 138 -21.53 15.83 0.64
CA TRP A 138 -20.74 15.75 1.87
C TRP A 138 -20.59 14.32 2.38
N ASP A 139 -21.61 13.48 2.20
CA ASP A 139 -21.55 12.08 2.57
C ASP A 139 -20.49 11.32 1.75
N ILE A 140 -20.34 11.66 0.47
CA ILE A 140 -19.24 11.18 -0.39
C ILE A 140 -17.87 11.58 0.14
N GLY A 141 -17.75 12.72 0.83
CA GLY A 141 -16.51 13.17 1.47
C GLY A 141 -16.01 12.24 2.59
N GLN A 142 -16.83 11.30 3.07
CA GLN A 142 -16.49 10.33 4.12
C GLN A 142 -15.73 9.12 3.55
N ILE A 143 -14.52 9.37 3.04
CA ILE A 143 -13.69 8.38 2.34
C ILE A 143 -13.42 7.12 3.17
N ASP A 144 -13.25 7.28 4.48
CA ASP A 144 -12.94 6.19 5.39
C ASP A 144 -14.10 5.16 5.50
N GLU A 145 -15.32 5.50 5.06
CA GLU A 145 -16.52 4.65 5.09
C GLU A 145 -16.95 4.11 3.71
N TRP A 146 -16.19 4.38 2.65
CA TRP A 146 -16.59 4.05 1.27
C TRP A 146 -16.89 2.57 1.04
N LEU A 147 -16.14 1.67 1.68
CA LEU A 147 -16.32 0.22 1.54
C LEU A 147 -17.64 -0.29 2.13
N LEU A 148 -18.22 0.45 3.09
CA LEU A 148 -19.46 0.09 3.78
C LEU A 148 -20.65 0.95 3.32
N SER A 149 -20.41 1.85 2.39
CA SER A 149 -21.40 2.81 1.95
C SER A 149 -22.56 2.13 1.22
N LYS A 150 -23.78 2.54 1.55
CA LYS A 150 -25.02 2.07 0.90
C LYS A 150 -25.37 2.86 -0.36
N TYR A 151 -24.60 3.89 -0.71
CA TYR A 151 -24.90 4.76 -1.83
C TYR A 151 -24.33 4.17 -3.12
N ASP A 152 -25.20 3.94 -4.11
CA ASP A 152 -24.84 3.40 -5.44
C ASP A 152 -23.67 4.16 -6.08
N TYR A 153 -23.61 5.46 -5.84
CA TYR A 153 -22.58 6.33 -6.36
C TYR A 153 -21.20 6.10 -5.72
N ILE A 154 -21.12 5.87 -4.41
CA ILE A 154 -19.86 5.52 -3.73
C ILE A 154 -19.42 4.10 -4.13
N GLN A 155 -20.38 3.19 -4.27
CA GLN A 155 -20.11 1.85 -4.82
C GLN A 155 -19.56 1.92 -6.25
N ALA A 156 -20.02 2.87 -7.07
CA ALA A 156 -19.45 3.10 -8.40
C ALA A 156 -17.99 3.60 -8.35
N VAL A 157 -17.64 4.47 -7.39
CA VAL A 157 -16.25 4.93 -7.16
C VAL A 157 -15.35 3.74 -6.81
N VAL A 158 -15.75 2.97 -5.79
CA VAL A 158 -15.03 1.77 -5.34
C VAL A 158 -14.94 0.75 -6.48
N GLY A 159 -16.02 0.58 -7.24
CA GLY A 159 -16.09 -0.30 -8.41
C GLY A 159 -15.09 0.07 -9.51
N LYS A 160 -14.99 1.35 -9.89
CA LYS A 160 -13.98 1.83 -10.85
C LYS A 160 -12.57 1.58 -10.35
N MET A 161 -12.28 1.96 -9.10
CA MET A 161 -10.97 1.75 -8.49
C MET A 161 -10.61 0.26 -8.46
N LEU A 162 -11.54 -0.61 -8.06
CA LEU A 162 -11.33 -2.05 -7.99
C LEU A 162 -11.13 -2.66 -9.38
N GLY A 163 -11.92 -2.25 -10.38
CA GLY A 163 -11.75 -2.71 -11.76
C GLY A 163 -10.37 -2.39 -12.30
N LYS A 164 -9.87 -1.18 -12.02
CA LYS A 164 -8.54 -0.74 -12.43
C LYS A 164 -7.42 -1.40 -11.62
N PHE A 165 -7.63 -1.63 -10.33
CA PHE A 165 -6.72 -2.41 -9.49
C PHE A 165 -6.56 -3.82 -10.07
N LYS A 166 -7.66 -4.54 -10.34
CA LYS A 166 -7.63 -5.88 -10.91
C LYS A 166 -6.85 -5.93 -12.23
N LYS A 167 -7.08 -4.94 -13.11
CA LYS A 167 -6.34 -4.82 -14.38
C LYS A 167 -4.82 -4.81 -14.18
N TYR A 168 -4.32 -4.02 -13.23
CA TYR A 168 -2.87 -3.90 -13.01
C TYR A 168 -2.31 -4.98 -12.10
N TRP A 169 -3.13 -5.54 -11.22
CA TRP A 169 -2.69 -6.51 -10.23
C TRP A 169 -2.08 -7.75 -10.88
N ASP A 170 -2.73 -8.28 -11.91
CA ASP A 170 -2.26 -9.47 -12.64
C ASP A 170 -0.88 -9.24 -13.31
N GLU A 171 -0.54 -7.99 -13.64
CA GLU A 171 0.74 -7.64 -14.26
C GLU A 171 1.87 -7.48 -13.23
N VAL A 172 1.55 -7.08 -11.99
CA VAL A 172 2.56 -6.72 -10.97
C VAL A 172 2.67 -7.71 -9.81
N SER A 173 1.69 -8.59 -9.62
CA SER A 173 1.61 -9.53 -8.49
C SER A 173 2.83 -10.45 -8.43
N LEU A 174 3.10 -11.20 -9.49
CA LEU A 174 4.18 -12.20 -9.52
C LEU A 174 5.58 -11.56 -9.31
N PRO A 175 5.98 -10.49 -10.02
CA PRO A 175 7.26 -9.84 -9.76
C PRO A 175 7.38 -9.30 -8.34
N LEU A 176 6.31 -8.76 -7.77
CA LEU A 176 6.29 -8.26 -6.39
C LEU A 176 6.45 -9.39 -5.38
N GLU A 177 5.74 -10.50 -5.57
CA GLU A 177 5.82 -11.69 -4.73
C GLU A 177 7.23 -12.30 -4.77
N VAL A 178 7.81 -12.48 -5.95
CA VAL A 178 9.19 -12.94 -6.13
C VAL A 178 10.17 -11.99 -5.44
N ALA A 179 9.99 -10.67 -5.60
CA ALA A 179 10.83 -9.68 -4.91
C ALA A 179 10.72 -9.83 -3.39
N VAL A 180 9.49 -9.98 -2.86
CA VAL A 180 9.24 -10.21 -1.43
C VAL A 180 9.98 -11.44 -0.93
N VAL A 181 9.97 -12.56 -1.66
CA VAL A 181 10.70 -13.78 -1.26
C VAL A 181 12.21 -13.53 -1.09
N PHE A 182 12.79 -12.64 -1.88
CA PHE A 182 14.20 -12.25 -1.76
C PHE A 182 14.48 -11.23 -0.64
N TYR A 183 13.45 -10.67 0.02
CA TYR A 183 13.68 -9.83 1.18
C TYR A 183 14.16 -10.68 2.37
N PRO A 184 15.27 -10.33 3.04
CA PRO A 184 15.83 -11.15 4.14
C PRO A 184 14.86 -11.44 5.28
N ARG A 185 13.87 -10.54 5.49
CA ARG A 185 12.86 -10.64 6.54
C ARG A 185 11.61 -11.40 6.12
N TYR A 186 11.27 -11.36 4.84
CA TYR A 186 9.99 -11.83 4.32
C TYR A 186 10.32 -12.99 3.38
N LYS A 187 10.08 -14.22 3.84
CA LYS A 187 10.37 -15.44 3.06
C LYS A 187 9.12 -15.90 2.32
N LEU A 188 9.22 -16.99 1.58
CA LEU A 188 8.08 -17.64 0.93
C LEU A 188 6.90 -17.88 1.89
N ALA A 189 7.15 -18.25 3.14
CA ALA A 189 6.11 -18.42 4.15
C ALA A 189 5.26 -17.15 4.36
N PHE A 190 5.87 -15.96 4.26
CA PHE A 190 5.16 -14.69 4.35
C PHE A 190 4.28 -14.46 3.11
N VAL A 191 4.80 -14.75 1.92
CA VAL A 191 4.03 -14.65 0.67
C VAL A 191 2.85 -15.62 0.69
N ARG A 192 3.09 -16.89 1.04
CA ARG A 192 2.06 -17.92 1.22
C ARG A 192 0.99 -17.46 2.21
N TYR A 193 1.38 -16.97 3.39
CA TYR A 193 0.42 -16.47 4.38
C TYR A 193 -0.47 -15.34 3.83
N ASN A 194 0.08 -14.38 3.10
CA ASN A 194 -0.69 -13.27 2.56
C ASN A 194 -1.61 -13.72 1.41
N LEU A 195 -1.13 -14.58 0.50
CA LEU A 195 -1.94 -15.09 -0.61
C LEU A 195 -3.14 -15.92 -0.11
N HIS A 196 -2.97 -16.74 0.93
CA HIS A 196 -4.10 -17.44 1.55
C HIS A 196 -5.12 -16.49 2.18
N ARG A 197 -4.67 -15.38 2.77
CA ARG A 197 -5.58 -14.40 3.35
C ARG A 197 -6.36 -13.61 2.30
N VAL A 198 -5.75 -13.34 1.15
CA VAL A 198 -6.37 -12.56 0.06
C VAL A 198 -7.26 -13.44 -0.81
N TYR A 199 -6.79 -14.62 -1.19
CA TYR A 199 -7.44 -15.51 -2.16
C TYR A 199 -8.13 -16.74 -1.56
N GLY A 200 -7.99 -16.96 -0.25
CA GLY A 200 -8.52 -18.16 0.39
C GLY A 200 -7.83 -19.42 -0.13
N TYR A 201 -8.63 -20.42 -0.50
CA TYR A 201 -8.14 -21.71 -0.99
C TYR A 201 -7.41 -21.62 -2.34
N VAL A 202 -7.70 -20.61 -3.16
CA VAL A 202 -7.01 -20.34 -4.45
C VAL A 202 -5.59 -19.81 -4.21
N GLY A 203 -5.26 -19.41 -2.97
CA GLY A 203 -3.94 -18.89 -2.62
C GLY A 203 -2.80 -19.88 -2.89
N GLU A 204 -3.03 -21.20 -2.81
CA GLU A 204 -1.99 -22.19 -3.15
C GLU A 204 -1.64 -22.18 -4.65
N ASP A 205 -2.59 -21.91 -5.55
CA ASP A 205 -2.31 -21.83 -6.99
C ASP A 205 -1.39 -20.64 -7.30
N GLU A 206 -1.62 -19.50 -6.64
CA GLU A 206 -0.73 -18.33 -6.77
C GLU A 206 0.65 -18.59 -6.15
N VAL A 207 0.70 -19.28 -4.99
CA VAL A 207 1.97 -19.70 -4.39
C VAL A 207 2.73 -20.61 -5.35
N ALA A 208 2.06 -21.56 -6.00
CA ALA A 208 2.67 -22.47 -6.96
C ALA A 208 3.33 -21.70 -8.12
N LYS A 209 2.70 -20.66 -8.67
CA LYS A 209 3.30 -19.78 -9.69
C LYS A 209 4.58 -19.10 -9.20
N VAL A 210 4.58 -18.61 -7.95
CA VAL A 210 5.79 -18.03 -7.34
C VAL A 210 6.90 -19.09 -7.22
N CYS A 211 6.55 -20.29 -6.76
CA CYS A 211 7.50 -21.40 -6.65
C CYS A 211 8.11 -21.74 -8.02
N GLU A 212 7.26 -21.91 -9.03
CA GLU A 212 7.65 -22.21 -10.40
C GLU A 212 8.60 -21.14 -10.96
N CYS A 213 8.26 -19.86 -10.77
CA CYS A 213 9.11 -18.75 -11.18
C CYS A 213 10.49 -18.79 -10.51
N LEU A 214 10.55 -19.05 -9.20
CA LEU A 214 11.81 -19.20 -8.45
C LEU A 214 12.63 -20.40 -8.92
N TYR A 215 11.98 -21.52 -9.23
CA TYR A 215 12.64 -22.71 -9.78
C TYR A 215 13.22 -22.43 -11.17
N ASN A 216 12.45 -21.79 -12.05
CA ASN A 216 12.92 -21.41 -13.38
C ASN A 216 14.09 -20.42 -13.29
N LEU A 217 14.05 -19.47 -12.36
CA LEU A 217 15.14 -18.54 -12.10
C LEU A 217 16.42 -19.27 -11.63
N TYR A 218 16.27 -20.22 -10.71
CA TYR A 218 17.39 -21.06 -10.26
C TYR A 218 18.00 -21.86 -11.41
N PHE A 219 17.16 -22.55 -12.18
CA PHE A 219 17.61 -23.38 -13.30
C PHE A 219 18.35 -22.55 -14.35
N HIS A 220 17.82 -21.37 -14.68
CA HIS A 220 18.48 -20.46 -15.60
C HIS A 220 19.81 -19.96 -15.02
N TYR A 221 19.88 -19.64 -13.73
CA TYR A 221 21.12 -19.19 -13.10
C TYR A 221 22.18 -20.31 -13.02
N GLU A 222 21.77 -21.54 -12.70
CA GLU A 222 22.64 -22.72 -12.65
C GLU A 222 23.31 -22.97 -14.01
N ASN A 223 22.52 -22.92 -15.08
CA ASN A 223 22.96 -23.21 -16.44
C ASN A 223 23.53 -22.00 -17.20
N TYR A 224 23.48 -20.80 -16.63
CA TYR A 224 24.08 -19.61 -17.25
C TYR A 224 25.61 -19.73 -17.28
N ASP A 225 26.20 -19.76 -18.48
CA ASP A 225 27.65 -19.88 -18.63
C ASP A 225 28.34 -18.53 -18.37
N THR A 226 29.18 -18.49 -17.33
CA THR A 226 29.98 -17.31 -16.94
C THR A 226 31.16 -17.04 -17.89
N SER A 227 31.38 -17.90 -18.90
CA SER A 227 32.50 -17.80 -19.84
C SER A 227 32.35 -16.66 -20.86
N PHE A 228 31.14 -16.13 -21.08
CA PHE A 228 30.87 -15.19 -22.17
C PHE A 228 31.19 -13.71 -21.86
N THR A 229 31.55 -13.37 -20.61
CA THR A 229 31.82 -11.98 -20.19
C THR A 229 33.27 -11.51 -20.36
N LEU A 230 34.19 -12.33 -20.88
CA LEU A 230 35.62 -11.97 -21.01
C LEU A 230 36.15 -11.93 -22.45
N ASN A 231 35.31 -12.13 -23.47
CA ASN A 231 35.77 -12.21 -24.86
C ASN A 231 35.70 -10.89 -25.65
N GLU A 232 35.46 -9.75 -25.01
CA GLU A 232 35.78 -8.46 -25.61
C GLU A 232 37.19 -8.06 -25.13
N GLU A 233 38.16 -8.25 -26.02
CA GLU A 233 39.59 -7.86 -25.93
C GLU A 233 40.54 -8.78 -25.12
N SER A 234 40.72 -10.04 -25.55
CA SER A 234 41.86 -10.84 -25.04
C SER A 234 43.15 -10.57 -25.84
N ASN A 235 44.04 -9.77 -25.25
CA ASN A 235 45.44 -9.65 -25.62
C ASN A 235 46.18 -10.97 -25.27
N PRO A 236 47.15 -11.50 -26.05
CA PRO A 236 47.64 -12.89 -25.92
C PRO A 236 48.47 -13.24 -24.67
N PHE A 237 48.55 -12.38 -23.65
CA PHE A 237 49.51 -12.55 -22.54
C PHE A 237 48.91 -13.06 -21.21
N GLU A 238 47.58 -13.27 -21.11
CA GLU A 238 46.90 -13.52 -19.82
C GLU A 238 46.25 -14.91 -19.66
N SER A 239 46.64 -15.90 -20.46
CA SER A 239 45.99 -17.23 -20.49
C SER A 239 46.21 -18.10 -19.23
N SER A 240 47.14 -17.73 -18.35
CA SER A 240 47.48 -18.55 -17.16
C SER A 240 46.82 -18.10 -15.86
N ILE A 241 46.32 -16.85 -15.77
CA ILE A 241 45.65 -16.32 -14.56
C ILE A 241 44.11 -16.47 -14.68
N THR A 242 43.59 -16.52 -15.90
CA THR A 242 42.14 -16.58 -16.20
C THR A 242 41.51 -17.94 -15.91
N SER A 243 42.25 -19.05 -16.07
CA SER A 243 41.78 -20.42 -15.79
C SER A 243 41.42 -20.63 -14.31
N SER A 244 42.29 -20.18 -13.40
CA SER A 244 42.09 -20.32 -11.95
C SER A 244 41.00 -19.38 -11.42
N ALA A 245 40.89 -18.16 -11.94
CA ALA A 245 39.80 -17.24 -11.59
C ALA A 245 38.43 -17.76 -12.06
N SER A 246 38.34 -18.32 -13.26
CA SER A 246 37.12 -18.97 -13.78
C SER A 246 36.73 -20.19 -12.94
N GLY A 247 37.70 -21.03 -12.56
CA GLY A 247 37.48 -22.16 -11.64
C GLY A 247 36.98 -21.74 -10.25
N VAL A 248 37.57 -20.71 -9.64
CA VAL A 248 37.16 -20.19 -8.32
C VAL A 248 35.75 -19.56 -8.37
N MET A 249 35.40 -18.90 -9.48
CA MET A 249 34.09 -18.31 -9.68
C MET A 249 33.01 -19.40 -9.88
N GLN A 250 33.33 -20.48 -10.60
CA GLN A 250 32.45 -21.66 -10.72
C GLN A 250 32.29 -22.43 -9.40
N GLU A 251 33.36 -22.59 -8.61
CA GLU A 251 33.33 -23.23 -7.29
C GLU A 251 32.44 -22.45 -6.32
N SER A 252 32.58 -21.12 -6.31
CA SER A 252 31.76 -20.20 -5.52
C SER A 252 30.29 -20.27 -5.96
N LYS A 253 30.03 -20.25 -7.28
CA LYS A 253 28.69 -20.43 -7.86
C LYS A 253 28.04 -21.73 -7.39
N LYS A 254 28.76 -22.86 -7.46
CA LYS A 254 28.30 -24.17 -6.96
C LYS A 254 27.98 -24.16 -5.47
N LYS A 255 28.79 -23.48 -4.64
CA LYS A 255 28.55 -23.34 -3.20
C LYS A 255 27.27 -22.55 -2.89
N TYR A 256 27.05 -21.42 -3.56
CA TYR A 256 25.83 -20.61 -3.39
C TYR A 256 24.59 -21.36 -3.89
N LEU A 257 24.66 -22.01 -5.05
CA LEU A 257 23.59 -22.84 -5.60
C LEU A 257 23.18 -23.97 -4.66
N LYS A 258 24.14 -24.65 -4.02
CA LYS A 258 23.86 -25.70 -3.03
C LYS A 258 23.09 -25.17 -1.82
N GLY A 259 23.43 -23.95 -1.36
CA GLY A 259 22.70 -23.26 -0.29
C GLY A 259 21.26 -22.90 -0.70
N PHE A 260 21.08 -22.38 -1.91
CA PHE A 260 19.75 -22.03 -2.44
C PHE A 260 18.88 -23.27 -2.66
N LYS A 261 19.43 -24.35 -3.22
CA LYS A 261 18.71 -25.63 -3.40
C LYS A 261 18.23 -26.20 -2.06
N LYS A 262 19.08 -26.16 -1.02
CA LYS A 262 18.69 -26.52 0.36
C LYS A 262 17.59 -25.62 0.90
N TRP A 263 17.67 -24.31 0.66
CA TRP A 263 16.66 -23.34 1.08
C TRP A 263 15.31 -23.57 0.39
N CYS A 264 15.31 -23.91 -0.91
CA CYS A 264 14.11 -24.30 -1.64
C CYS A 264 13.45 -25.51 -0.98
N THR A 265 14.19 -26.60 -0.76
CA THR A 265 13.64 -27.82 -0.14
C THR A 265 13.01 -27.53 1.23
N ILE A 266 13.67 -26.74 2.08
CA ILE A 266 13.13 -26.39 3.40
C ILE A 266 11.90 -25.49 3.30
N SER A 267 11.91 -24.50 2.40
CA SER A 267 10.84 -23.50 2.31
C SER A 267 9.59 -24.04 1.60
N PHE A 268 9.75 -25.04 0.73
CA PHE A 268 8.63 -25.66 0.01
C PHE A 268 8.02 -26.87 0.77
N ASP A 269 8.76 -27.55 1.66
CA ASP A 269 8.26 -28.70 2.47
C ASP A 269 7.57 -28.32 3.80
N GLU A 270 7.59 -27.06 4.24
CA GLU A 270 6.87 -26.65 5.46
C GLU A 270 5.34 -26.69 5.23
N SER A 271 4.76 -27.83 5.62
CA SER A 271 3.34 -28.03 5.93
C SER A 271 2.93 -27.18 7.16
N PRO A 272 1.65 -26.78 7.33
CA PRO A 272 1.24 -25.56 8.05
C PRO A 272 1.46 -25.52 9.58
N ALA A 273 2.09 -26.53 10.19
CA ALA A 273 1.92 -26.77 11.63
C ALA A 273 3.14 -26.50 12.53
N SER A 274 4.35 -26.23 12.01
CA SER A 274 5.52 -26.25 12.90
C SER A 274 6.67 -25.32 12.55
N SER A 275 6.46 -24.00 12.60
CA SER A 275 7.53 -23.03 12.89
C SER A 275 6.99 -21.60 12.98
N ILE A 276 6.06 -21.34 13.91
CA ILE A 276 5.73 -19.96 14.29
C ILE A 276 6.93 -19.40 15.06
N SER A 277 7.82 -18.71 14.33
CA SER A 277 8.91 -17.91 14.89
C SER A 277 8.35 -16.87 15.89
N PRO A 278 9.07 -16.60 17.00
CA PRO A 278 8.66 -15.64 18.04
C PRO A 278 8.40 -14.20 17.53
N ILE A 279 8.75 -13.89 16.29
CA ILE A 279 8.47 -12.61 15.63
C ILE A 279 6.95 -12.41 15.38
N ASN A 280 6.19 -13.47 15.11
CA ASN A 280 4.75 -13.34 14.85
C ASN A 280 3.97 -12.94 16.11
N LYS A 281 4.43 -13.34 17.29
CA LYS A 281 3.84 -12.93 18.58
C LYS A 281 3.97 -11.42 18.80
N SER A 282 5.05 -10.80 18.32
CA SER A 282 5.25 -9.35 18.41
C SER A 282 4.40 -8.57 17.39
N ILE A 283 4.10 -9.14 16.23
CA ILE A 283 3.26 -8.49 15.21
C ILE A 283 1.77 -8.54 15.60
N GLU A 284 1.28 -9.64 16.19
CA GLU A 284 -0.09 -9.72 16.74
C GLU A 284 -0.28 -8.77 17.93
N THR A 285 0.76 -8.56 18.75
CA THR A 285 0.73 -7.61 19.87
C THR A 285 0.70 -6.14 19.41
N LEU A 286 1.21 -5.83 18.21
CA LEU A 286 1.21 -4.47 17.65
C LEU A 286 -0.04 -4.13 16.83
N MET A 287 -0.86 -5.13 16.47
CA MET A 287 -2.02 -5.00 15.58
C MET A 287 -3.37 -5.29 16.26
N THR A 288 -3.37 -5.65 17.54
CA THR A 288 -4.60 -5.77 18.34
C THR A 288 -4.97 -4.39 18.91
N PRO A 289 -6.19 -3.88 18.66
CA PRO A 289 -6.66 -2.68 19.36
C PRO A 289 -6.69 -2.99 20.86
N SER A 290 -6.15 -2.09 21.68
CA SER A 290 -6.28 -2.11 23.13
C SER A 290 -7.76 -2.25 23.51
N SER A 291 -8.22 -3.47 23.75
CA SER A 291 -9.48 -3.73 24.43
C SER A 291 -9.32 -3.29 25.88
N ASN A 292 -9.89 -2.13 26.20
CA ASN A 292 -10.18 -1.75 27.58
C ASN A 292 -10.93 -2.93 28.25
N PRO A 293 -10.46 -3.45 29.38
CA PRO A 293 -11.30 -4.29 30.21
C PRO A 293 -12.33 -3.39 30.89
N SER A 294 -13.53 -3.33 30.33
CA SER A 294 -14.74 -3.05 31.10
C SER A 294 -14.92 -4.22 32.09
N GLY A 295 -14.76 -3.94 33.38
CA GLY A 295 -14.91 -4.95 34.43
C GLY A 295 -14.94 -4.35 35.83
N SER A 296 -16.15 -4.02 36.28
CA SER A 296 -16.62 -4.04 37.68
C SER A 296 -15.91 -3.16 38.71
N GLU A 297 -16.42 -1.93 38.89
CA GLU A 297 -16.48 -1.32 40.23
C GLU A 297 -17.44 -2.15 41.09
N SER A 298 -16.88 -3.01 41.93
CA SER A 298 -17.58 -3.55 43.09
C SER A 298 -17.75 -2.43 44.11
N ALA A 299 -18.97 -1.91 44.22
CA ALA A 299 -19.40 -1.10 45.34
C ALA A 299 -19.40 -1.96 46.61
N SER A 300 -18.27 -1.98 47.32
CA SER A 300 -18.22 -2.40 48.73
C SER A 300 -18.78 -1.26 49.57
N THR A 301 -20.07 -1.34 49.83
CA THR A 301 -20.75 -0.67 50.93
C THR A 301 -20.13 -1.15 52.25
N ASN A 302 -19.29 -0.33 52.87
CA ASN A 302 -18.95 -0.47 54.29
C ASN A 302 -20.23 -0.17 55.09
N PHE A 303 -20.98 -1.22 55.38
CA PHE A 303 -22.02 -1.22 56.40
C PHE A 303 -21.34 -1.63 57.71
N ASP A 304 -20.76 -0.66 58.42
CA ASP A 304 -20.36 -0.84 59.81
C ASP A 304 -21.63 -0.90 60.66
N GLY A 305 -22.02 -2.12 61.00
CA GLY A 305 -23.05 -2.40 61.98
C GLY A 305 -22.55 -3.45 62.95
N ASN A 306 -21.97 -3.01 64.08
CA ASN A 306 -22.34 -3.58 65.37
C ASN A 306 -21.78 -2.77 66.55
N GLY A 307 -22.67 -2.53 67.52
CA GLY A 307 -22.29 -2.69 68.93
C GLY A 307 -22.14 -1.44 69.79
N ALA A 308 -23.29 -0.92 70.22
CA ALA A 308 -23.64 -0.68 71.63
C ALA A 308 -22.92 0.38 72.49
N HIS A 309 -23.76 1.01 73.32
CA HIS A 309 -23.49 1.82 74.52
C HIS A 309 -22.88 3.21 74.30
N ALA A 310 -23.18 4.27 75.06
CA ALA A 310 -24.24 4.67 75.98
C ALA A 310 -23.82 6.09 76.44
N ASN A 311 -24.78 6.95 76.76
CA ASN A 311 -24.61 8.23 77.49
C ASN A 311 -23.90 9.35 76.70
N GLY A 312 -24.27 10.63 76.75
CA GLY A 312 -25.20 11.36 77.57
C GLY A 312 -24.77 12.84 77.55
N ALA A 313 -25.71 13.74 77.81
CA ALA A 313 -25.51 15.11 78.31
C ALA A 313 -24.94 16.20 77.37
N SER A 314 -25.87 17.09 77.01
CA SER A 314 -25.88 18.52 77.39
C SER A 314 -25.09 19.57 76.58
N ASN A 315 -25.90 20.55 76.16
CA ASN A 315 -25.64 21.97 75.86
C ASN A 315 -24.93 22.34 74.56
#